data_AF-A0A8J6PBZ5-F1
#
_entry.id   AF-A0A8J6PBZ5-F1
#
_cell.length_a   1.000
_cell.length_b   1.000
_cell.length_c   1.000
_cell.angle_alpha   90.00
_cell.angle_beta   90.00
_cell.angle_gamma   90.00
#
_symmetry.space_group_name_H-M   'P 1'
#
loop_
_entity.id
_entity.type
_entity.pdbx_description
1 polymer ?
#
loop_
_entity_poly.entity_id
_entity_poly.type
_entity_poly.pdbx_seq_one_letter_code
_entity_poly.pdbx_strand_id
1 'polypeptide(L)'
;MLIHHRFAHRLLSKTARIVLVGTFNPETPENTADFFYGRVQNHLWTLLPGAFGHSSLKKKGKEEKEQFMHRYKIEFTDVITAVEVEKPDDYRDDYIDGCVVEWTDVIGQLQELPDLEKVCVTRKSFSGIPHIRKRLQEIESYCHEHGICFHYLITPARGYTAAKQVEWDAFFNGSLHKSSPFIPSKG
;
A
#
# COMPACT_ATOMS: atom_id res chain seq x y z
N MET A 1 -4.73 -24.72 -7.56
CA MET A 1 -3.30 -24.42 -7.30
C MET A 1 -3.24 -23.39 -6.19
N LEU A 2 -2.55 -23.71 -5.11
CA LEU A 2 -2.34 -22.79 -3.99
C LEU A 2 -1.27 -21.76 -4.36
N ILE A 3 -1.59 -20.48 -4.20
CA ILE A 3 -0.67 -19.36 -4.42
C ILE A 3 -0.62 -18.54 -3.14
N HIS A 4 0.56 -18.38 -2.58
CA HIS A 4 0.80 -17.52 -1.43
C HIS A 4 1.18 -16.10 -1.85
N HIS A 5 1.01 -15.20 -0.90
CA HIS A 5 1.53 -13.85 -1.00
C HIS A 5 3.06 -13.87 -1.00
N ARG A 6 3.69 -13.16 -1.94
CA ARG A 6 5.16 -13.05 -2.08
C ARG A 6 5.86 -12.58 -0.81
N PHE A 7 5.17 -11.80 0.00
CA PHE A 7 5.69 -11.24 1.25
C PHE A 7 4.88 -11.67 2.48
N ALA A 8 4.26 -12.87 2.45
CA ALA A 8 3.35 -13.37 3.50
C ALA A 8 3.93 -13.29 4.93
N HIS A 9 5.24 -13.41 5.09
CA HIS A 9 5.91 -13.41 6.41
C HIS A 9 6.45 -12.05 6.83
N ARG A 10 6.19 -10.98 6.07
CA ARG A 10 6.67 -9.63 6.41
C ARG A 10 5.91 -9.10 7.62
N LEU A 11 6.64 -8.76 8.67
CA LEU A 11 6.12 -7.98 9.80
C LEU A 11 6.27 -6.49 9.52
N LEU A 12 5.29 -5.70 9.96
CA LEU A 12 5.38 -4.24 9.90
C LEU A 12 6.37 -3.76 10.96
N SER A 13 7.19 -2.76 10.62
CA SER A 13 8.04 -2.12 11.61
C SER A 13 7.18 -1.44 12.69
N LYS A 14 7.47 -1.67 13.97
CA LYS A 14 6.77 -1.01 15.10
C LYS A 14 6.89 0.52 15.09
N THR A 15 7.82 1.07 14.30
CA THR A 15 8.00 2.53 14.14
C THR A 15 7.16 3.12 13.02
N ALA A 16 6.36 2.31 12.32
CA ALA A 16 5.51 2.76 11.23
C ALA A 16 4.47 3.77 11.71
N ARG A 17 4.33 4.86 10.94
CA ARG A 17 3.28 5.88 11.12
C ARG A 17 2.26 5.85 9.99
N ILE A 18 2.63 5.24 8.87
CA ILE A 18 1.84 5.18 7.65
C ILE A 18 1.82 3.73 7.15
N VAL A 19 0.64 3.17 6.93
CA VAL A 19 0.49 1.84 6.31
C VAL A 19 -0.32 1.97 5.02
N LEU A 20 0.23 1.47 3.92
CA LEU A 20 -0.48 1.33 2.66
C LEU A 20 -0.92 -0.12 2.48
N VAL A 21 -2.22 -0.32 2.32
CA VAL A 21 -2.88 -1.64 2.19
C VAL A 21 -3.24 -1.87 0.72
N GLY A 22 -2.70 -2.91 0.11
CA GLY A 22 -3.14 -3.41 -1.21
C GLY A 22 -4.06 -4.62 -1.10
N THR A 23 -4.26 -5.31 -2.22
CA THR A 23 -5.07 -6.53 -2.29
C THR A 23 -4.25 -7.80 -2.15
N PHE A 24 -3.40 -8.08 -3.13
CA PHE A 24 -2.63 -9.31 -3.21
C PHE A 24 -1.43 -9.18 -4.15
N ASN A 25 -0.23 -9.55 -3.69
CA ASN A 25 0.95 -9.75 -4.53
C ASN A 25 1.29 -11.25 -4.64
N PRO A 26 0.87 -11.94 -5.71
CA PRO A 26 1.02 -13.39 -5.82
C PRO A 26 2.48 -13.82 -6.02
N GLU A 27 2.93 -14.87 -5.32
CA GLU A 27 4.21 -15.52 -5.57
C GLU A 27 4.10 -16.44 -6.80
N THR A 28 4.54 -15.96 -7.96
CA THR A 28 4.57 -16.74 -9.21
C THR A 28 5.92 -16.59 -9.91
N PRO A 29 6.32 -17.55 -10.77
CA PRO A 29 7.55 -17.44 -11.57
C PRO A 29 7.61 -16.18 -12.45
N GLU A 30 6.46 -15.67 -12.88
CA GLU A 30 6.34 -14.45 -13.69
C GLU A 30 6.44 -13.16 -12.86
N ASN A 31 6.23 -13.25 -11.55
CA ASN A 31 6.33 -12.10 -10.66
C ASN A 31 7.80 -11.79 -10.35
N THR A 32 8.42 -11.02 -11.24
CA THR A 32 9.81 -10.56 -11.10
C THR A 32 9.98 -9.41 -10.11
N ALA A 33 8.91 -8.98 -9.43
CA ALA A 33 8.99 -7.88 -8.47
C ALA A 33 9.89 -8.29 -7.29
N ASP A 34 10.99 -7.58 -7.10
CA ASP A 34 11.89 -7.70 -5.94
C ASP A 34 11.42 -6.89 -4.73
N PHE A 35 10.38 -6.08 -4.94
CA PHE A 35 9.80 -5.17 -3.95
C PHE A 35 8.32 -4.89 -4.22
N PHE A 36 7.61 -4.41 -3.20
CA PHE A 36 6.21 -4.00 -3.32
C PHE A 36 6.02 -3.01 -4.49
N TYR A 37 5.00 -3.27 -5.30
CA TYR A 37 4.66 -2.46 -6.47
C TYR A 37 5.80 -2.31 -7.51
N GLY A 38 6.68 -3.31 -7.64
CA GLY A 38 7.83 -3.31 -8.56
C GLY A 38 7.50 -3.44 -10.05
N ARG A 39 6.25 -3.78 -10.42
CA ARG A 39 5.85 -3.95 -11.83
C ARG A 39 5.90 -2.62 -12.60
N VAL A 40 6.37 -2.66 -13.85
CA VAL A 40 6.56 -1.47 -14.71
C VAL A 40 5.29 -0.64 -14.88
N GLN A 41 4.12 -1.27 -14.92
CA GLN A 41 2.83 -0.57 -15.09
C GLN A 41 2.30 0.07 -13.81
N ASN A 42 2.97 -0.14 -12.67
CA ASN A 42 2.63 0.49 -11.41
C ASN A 42 3.38 1.83 -11.25
N HIS A 43 2.68 2.84 -10.72
CA HIS A 43 3.19 4.20 -10.53
C HIS A 43 3.28 4.60 -9.05
N LEU A 44 3.20 3.66 -8.11
CA LEU A 44 3.31 3.96 -6.69
C LEU A 44 4.63 4.69 -6.40
N TRP A 45 5.73 4.18 -6.95
CA TRP A 45 7.06 4.79 -6.81
C TRP A 45 7.25 6.10 -7.58
N THR A 46 6.22 6.60 -8.25
CA THR A 46 6.16 7.98 -8.76
C THR A 46 5.27 8.84 -7.85
N LEU A 47 4.07 8.35 -7.53
CA LEU A 47 3.07 9.08 -6.76
C LEU A 47 3.50 9.31 -5.31
N LEU A 48 3.98 8.25 -4.65
CA LEU A 48 4.34 8.27 -3.24
C LEU A 48 5.50 9.24 -2.97
N PRO A 49 6.67 9.16 -3.64
CA PRO A 49 7.72 10.17 -3.45
C PRO A 49 7.28 11.58 -3.81
N GLY A 50 6.49 11.73 -4.87
CA GLY A 50 5.94 13.02 -5.30
C GLY A 50 5.11 13.69 -4.20
N ALA A 51 4.31 12.91 -3.47
CA ALA A 51 3.52 13.42 -2.35
C ALA A 51 4.36 13.95 -1.19
N PHE A 52 5.63 13.54 -1.08
CA PHE A 52 6.59 14.08 -0.10
C PHE A 52 7.57 15.10 -0.71
N GLY A 53 7.31 15.58 -1.93
CA GLY A 53 8.15 16.57 -2.62
C GLY A 53 9.44 16.00 -3.20
N HIS A 54 9.52 14.68 -3.42
CA HIS A 54 10.70 13.99 -3.98
C HIS A 54 10.50 13.57 -5.43
N SER A 55 11.62 13.32 -6.11
CA SER A 55 11.63 12.74 -7.45
C SER A 55 11.19 11.26 -7.43
N SER A 56 10.70 10.80 -8.59
CA SER A 56 10.23 9.43 -8.78
C SER A 56 11.32 8.39 -8.48
N LEU A 57 10.98 7.40 -7.64
CA LEU A 57 11.79 6.23 -7.32
C LEU A 57 11.48 5.02 -8.24
N LYS A 58 10.66 5.20 -9.27
CA LYS A 58 10.19 4.09 -10.12
C LYS A 58 11.33 3.30 -10.79
N LYS A 59 12.41 3.98 -11.18
CA LYS A 59 13.60 3.38 -11.80
C LYS A 59 14.75 3.15 -10.81
N LYS A 60 14.48 3.33 -9.51
CA LYS A 60 15.47 3.21 -8.44
C LYS A 60 15.46 1.80 -7.85
N GLY A 61 16.59 1.41 -7.27
CA GLY A 61 16.80 0.12 -6.66
C GLY A 61 15.98 -0.06 -5.38
N LYS A 62 15.97 -1.30 -4.87
CA LYS A 62 15.31 -1.66 -3.61
C LYS A 62 15.79 -0.81 -2.43
N GLU A 63 17.11 -0.63 -2.30
CA GLU A 63 17.71 0.10 -1.18
C GLU A 63 17.21 1.56 -1.08
N GLU A 64 17.13 2.28 -2.20
CA GLU A 64 16.64 3.67 -2.24
C GLU A 64 15.16 3.77 -1.82
N LYS A 65 14.36 2.75 -2.18
CA LYS A 65 12.95 2.65 -1.77
C LYS A 65 12.81 2.33 -0.29
N GLU A 66 13.64 1.45 0.24
CA GLU A 66 13.70 1.12 1.67
C GLU A 66 14.14 2.32 2.51
N GLN A 67 15.16 3.06 2.07
CA GLN A 67 15.60 4.30 2.72
C GLN A 67 14.47 5.34 2.75
N PHE A 68 13.73 5.50 1.65
CA PHE A 68 12.57 6.38 1.60
C PHE A 68 11.48 5.94 2.60
N MET A 69 11.14 4.65 2.60
CA MET A 69 10.15 4.09 3.54
C MET A 69 10.58 4.28 4.99
N HIS A 70 11.85 4.01 5.31
CA HIS A 70 12.39 4.18 6.66
C HIS A 70 12.32 5.65 7.11
N ARG A 71 12.74 6.58 6.25
CA ARG A 71 12.70 8.02 6.52
C ARG A 71 11.30 8.52 6.83
N TYR A 72 10.30 8.03 6.10
CA TYR A 72 8.90 8.46 6.23
C TYR A 72 8.04 7.53 7.09
N LYS A 73 8.65 6.50 7.70
CA LYS A 73 7.97 5.51 8.55
C LYS A 73 6.76 4.87 7.84
N ILE A 74 6.96 4.49 6.58
CA ILE A 74 5.96 3.89 5.71
C ILE A 74 6.15 2.37 5.70
N GLU A 75 5.05 1.64 5.79
CA GLU A 75 4.98 0.20 5.61
C GLU A 75 3.92 -0.21 4.57
N PHE A 76 4.06 -1.42 4.03
CA PHE A 76 3.12 -2.02 3.09
C PHE A 76 2.57 -3.32 3.66
N THR A 77 1.28 -3.55 3.45
CA THR A 77 0.63 -4.84 3.67
C THR A 77 -0.43 -5.07 2.59
N ASP A 78 -0.98 -6.27 2.52
CA ASP A 78 -2.01 -6.68 1.59
C ASP A 78 -3.08 -7.47 2.38
N VAL A 79 -4.33 -7.49 1.91
CA VAL A 79 -5.42 -8.15 2.67
C VAL A 79 -5.45 -9.68 2.48
N ILE A 80 -4.82 -10.22 1.44
CA ILE A 80 -4.85 -11.65 1.11
C ILE A 80 -3.48 -12.28 1.39
N THR A 81 -3.49 -13.37 2.15
CA THR A 81 -2.29 -14.19 2.39
C THR A 81 -2.17 -15.31 1.36
N ALA A 82 -3.28 -15.97 1.01
CA ALA A 82 -3.26 -17.06 0.04
C ALA A 82 -4.60 -17.23 -0.69
N VAL A 83 -4.50 -17.69 -1.95
CA VAL A 83 -5.63 -18.05 -2.81
C VAL A 83 -5.45 -19.45 -3.37
N GLU A 84 -6.55 -20.15 -3.60
CA GLU A 84 -6.57 -21.39 -4.36
C GLU A 84 -7.30 -21.16 -5.68
N VAL A 85 -6.54 -21.16 -6.78
CA VAL A 85 -7.05 -20.83 -8.11
C VAL A 85 -6.91 -22.01 -9.08
N GLU A 86 -7.81 -22.09 -10.04
CA GLU A 86 -7.68 -23.02 -11.16
C GLU A 86 -6.72 -22.47 -12.23
N LYS A 87 -6.72 -21.15 -12.42
CA LYS A 87 -5.91 -20.43 -13.41
C LYS A 87 -4.82 -19.62 -12.69
N PRO A 88 -3.58 -20.11 -12.62
CA PRO A 88 -2.52 -19.50 -11.81
C PRO A 88 -1.99 -18.16 -12.36
N ASP A 89 -2.33 -17.85 -13.61
CA ASP A 89 -2.01 -16.62 -14.32
C ASP A 89 -3.12 -15.55 -14.23
N ASP A 90 -4.32 -15.90 -13.71
CA ASP A 90 -5.42 -14.96 -13.50
C ASP A 90 -5.42 -14.45 -12.04
N TYR A 91 -4.85 -13.27 -11.86
CA TYR A 91 -4.77 -12.57 -10.56
C TYR A 91 -5.67 -11.33 -10.52
N ARG A 92 -6.71 -11.27 -11.36
CA ARG A 92 -7.66 -10.17 -11.28
C ARG A 92 -8.43 -10.25 -9.97
N ASP A 93 -8.56 -9.13 -9.26
CA ASP A 93 -9.26 -9.07 -7.97
C ASP A 93 -10.67 -9.72 -8.06
N ASP A 94 -11.41 -9.49 -9.15
CA ASP A 94 -12.78 -10.01 -9.35
C ASP A 94 -12.86 -11.53 -9.53
N TYR A 95 -11.79 -12.16 -10.00
CA TYR A 95 -11.65 -13.60 -10.04
C TYR A 95 -11.22 -14.15 -8.68
N ILE A 96 -10.15 -13.59 -8.09
CA ILE A 96 -9.55 -14.15 -6.88
C ILE A 96 -10.38 -13.89 -5.61
N ASP A 97 -11.32 -12.94 -5.60
CA ASP A 97 -12.20 -12.65 -4.46
C ASP A 97 -12.97 -13.89 -3.97
N GLY A 98 -13.34 -14.79 -4.88
CA GLY A 98 -14.00 -16.07 -4.57
C GLY A 98 -13.04 -17.23 -4.27
N CYS A 99 -11.73 -17.02 -4.45
CA CYS A 99 -10.69 -18.03 -4.33
C CYS A 99 -9.83 -17.88 -3.07
N VAL A 100 -10.13 -16.91 -2.21
CA VAL A 100 -9.32 -16.64 -1.01
C VAL A 100 -9.49 -17.78 0.00
N VAL A 101 -8.37 -18.41 0.36
CA VAL A 101 -8.32 -19.45 1.39
C VAL A 101 -7.71 -18.94 2.69
N GLU A 102 -6.96 -17.84 2.65
CA GLU A 102 -6.35 -17.23 3.82
C GLU A 102 -6.29 -15.70 3.70
N TRP A 103 -6.82 -15.02 4.70
CA TRP A 103 -6.79 -13.55 4.83
C TRP A 103 -5.65 -13.13 5.75
N THR A 104 -5.03 -11.99 5.45
CA THR A 104 -4.04 -11.37 6.35
C THR A 104 -4.76 -10.71 7.52
N ASP A 105 -4.27 -10.92 8.74
CA ASP A 105 -4.75 -10.21 9.94
C ASP A 105 -4.21 -8.78 9.99
N VAL A 106 -4.69 -7.94 9.06
CA VAL A 106 -4.26 -6.54 8.97
C VAL A 106 -4.61 -5.79 10.26
N ILE A 107 -5.78 -6.02 10.85
CA ILE A 107 -6.17 -5.33 12.09
C ILE A 107 -5.22 -5.68 13.23
N GLY A 108 -4.88 -6.96 13.42
CA GLY A 108 -3.87 -7.37 14.40
C GLY A 108 -2.50 -6.73 14.12
N GLN A 109 -2.09 -6.61 12.86
CA GLN A 109 -0.86 -5.88 12.50
C GLN A 109 -0.93 -4.39 12.88
N LEU A 110 -2.07 -3.72 12.67
CA LEU A 110 -2.23 -2.30 13.00
C LEU A 110 -2.27 -2.06 14.52
N GLN A 111 -2.77 -3.00 15.31
CA GLN A 111 -2.80 -2.92 16.78
C GLN A 111 -1.39 -2.89 17.39
N GLU A 112 -0.40 -3.47 16.71
CA GLU A 112 1.01 -3.49 17.15
C GLU A 112 1.77 -2.19 16.85
N LEU A 113 1.12 -1.18 16.24
CA LEU A 113 1.73 0.07 15.80
C LEU A 113 1.28 1.24 16.71
N PRO A 114 2.05 1.58 17.76
CA PRO A 114 1.61 2.57 18.76
C PRO A 114 1.54 4.01 18.21
N ASP A 115 2.32 4.32 17.17
CA ASP A 115 2.42 5.65 16.57
C ASP A 115 1.70 5.73 15.20
N LEU A 116 0.80 4.79 14.89
CA LEU A 116 0.11 4.76 13.62
C LEU A 116 -0.80 5.98 13.43
N GLU A 117 -0.57 6.74 12.37
CA GLU A 117 -1.31 7.98 12.08
C GLU A 117 -2.21 7.87 10.85
N LYS A 118 -1.73 7.14 9.83
CA LYS A 118 -2.39 7.08 8.53
C LYS A 118 -2.45 5.65 8.01
N VAL A 119 -3.60 5.27 7.48
CA VAL A 119 -3.80 4.05 6.71
C VAL A 119 -4.46 4.43 5.39
N CYS A 120 -3.96 3.91 4.28
CA CYS A 120 -4.69 4.04 3.02
C CYS A 120 -4.69 2.78 2.21
N VAL A 121 -5.74 2.63 1.41
CA VAL A 121 -5.96 1.47 0.56
C VAL A 121 -5.68 1.88 -0.89
N THR A 122 -4.86 1.13 -1.63
CA THR A 122 -4.40 1.52 -2.98
C THR A 122 -5.43 1.24 -4.11
N ARG A 123 -6.72 1.34 -3.79
CA ARG A 123 -7.86 1.12 -4.69
C ARG A 123 -9.12 1.86 -4.21
N LYS A 124 -9.98 2.26 -5.17
CA LYS A 124 -11.28 2.94 -4.94
C LYS A 124 -12.50 2.21 -5.49
N SER A 125 -12.35 1.26 -6.41
CA SER A 125 -13.46 0.54 -7.03
C SER A 125 -13.71 -0.79 -6.33
N PHE A 126 -14.96 -1.20 -6.16
CA PHE A 126 -15.31 -2.48 -5.48
C PHE A 126 -16.25 -3.36 -6.28
N SER A 127 -16.33 -3.13 -7.60
CA SER A 127 -17.16 -3.97 -8.47
C SER A 127 -16.58 -5.37 -8.54
N GLY A 128 -17.42 -6.39 -8.32
CA GLY A 128 -17.07 -7.80 -8.44
C GLY A 128 -16.21 -8.38 -7.31
N ILE A 129 -16.02 -7.65 -6.20
CA ILE A 129 -15.10 -8.08 -5.12
C ILE A 129 -15.70 -7.94 -3.71
N PRO A 130 -16.86 -8.56 -3.43
CA PRO A 130 -17.56 -8.39 -2.16
C PRO A 130 -16.75 -8.85 -0.94
N HIS A 131 -15.93 -9.90 -1.03
CA HIS A 131 -15.20 -10.42 0.13
C HIS A 131 -14.01 -9.54 0.51
N ILE A 132 -13.22 -9.11 -0.48
CA ILE A 132 -12.14 -8.13 -0.34
C ILE A 132 -12.73 -6.81 0.18
N ARG A 133 -13.85 -6.34 -0.39
CA ARG A 133 -14.51 -5.12 0.08
C ARG A 133 -14.85 -5.23 1.56
N LYS A 134 -15.42 -6.35 2.01
CA LYS A 134 -15.75 -6.56 3.42
C LYS A 134 -14.53 -6.41 4.32
N ARG A 135 -13.39 -7.02 3.97
CA ARG A 135 -12.14 -6.87 4.75
C ARG A 135 -11.64 -5.44 4.81
N LEU A 136 -11.68 -4.73 3.69
CA LEU A 136 -11.26 -3.33 3.64
C LEU A 136 -12.16 -2.41 4.48
N GLN A 137 -13.47 -2.68 4.53
CA GLN A 137 -14.42 -1.96 5.37
C GLN A 137 -14.21 -2.24 6.87
N GLU A 138 -13.79 -3.45 7.25
CA GLU A 138 -13.40 -3.75 8.63
C GLU A 138 -12.16 -2.96 9.05
N ILE A 139 -11.15 -2.84 8.16
CA ILE A 139 -9.96 -2.01 8.40
C ILE A 139 -10.33 -0.53 8.52
N GLU A 140 -11.19 -0.02 7.63
CA GLU A 140 -11.70 1.36 7.68
C GLU A 140 -12.41 1.63 9.01
N SER A 141 -13.29 0.73 9.44
CA SER A 141 -14.02 0.85 10.71
C SER A 141 -13.08 0.90 11.90
N TYR A 142 -12.09 -0.01 11.95
CA TYR A 142 -11.05 0.00 12.98
C TYR A 142 -10.29 1.33 13.01
N CYS A 143 -9.89 1.85 11.84
CA CYS A 143 -9.17 3.12 11.77
C CYS A 143 -10.01 4.28 12.31
N HIS A 144 -11.30 4.35 11.96
CA HIS A 144 -12.20 5.38 12.45
C HIS A 144 -12.40 5.30 13.97
N GLU A 145 -12.58 4.10 14.52
CA GLU A 145 -12.75 3.88 15.96
C GLU A 145 -11.52 4.31 16.78
N HIS A 146 -10.33 4.26 16.19
CA HIS A 146 -9.06 4.58 16.85
C HIS A 146 -8.49 5.94 16.44
N GLY A 147 -9.25 6.77 15.71
CA GLY A 147 -8.81 8.10 15.28
C GLY A 147 -7.65 8.11 14.28
N ILE A 148 -7.43 7.00 13.57
CA ILE A 148 -6.43 6.87 12.52
C ILE A 148 -6.99 7.46 11.22
N CYS A 149 -6.21 8.30 10.54
CA CYS A 149 -6.62 8.89 9.28
C CYS A 149 -6.67 7.82 8.18
N PHE A 150 -7.87 7.55 7.66
CA PHE A 150 -8.09 6.52 6.65
C PHE A 150 -8.50 7.11 5.29
N HIS A 151 -8.01 6.52 4.19
CA HIS A 151 -8.49 6.88 2.84
C HIS A 151 -8.34 5.75 1.81
N TYR A 152 -9.35 5.57 0.96
CA TYR A 152 -9.20 4.82 -0.29
C TYR A 152 -8.56 5.70 -1.34
N LEU A 153 -7.41 5.32 -1.90
CA LEU A 153 -6.70 6.08 -2.93
C LEU A 153 -7.01 5.57 -4.34
N ILE A 154 -6.98 6.46 -5.35
CA ILE A 154 -6.94 6.04 -6.75
C ILE A 154 -5.71 5.14 -6.94
N THR A 155 -5.95 3.99 -7.57
CA THR A 155 -4.92 2.96 -7.73
C THR A 155 -3.68 3.49 -8.46
N PRO A 156 -2.47 3.15 -8.00
CA PRO A 156 -1.24 3.48 -8.70
C PRO A 156 -1.04 2.63 -9.97
N ALA A 157 -1.88 1.61 -10.21
CA ALA A 157 -1.84 0.80 -11.42
C ALA A 157 -2.37 1.56 -12.66
N ARG A 158 -1.97 1.11 -13.85
CA ARG A 158 -2.52 1.54 -15.15
C ARG A 158 -2.36 3.05 -15.41
N GLY A 159 -1.12 3.53 -15.39
CA GLY A 159 -0.75 4.88 -15.82
C GLY A 159 -0.75 5.93 -14.72
N TYR A 160 0.07 6.97 -14.92
CA TYR A 160 0.08 8.18 -14.09
C TYR A 160 -0.93 9.21 -14.62
N THR A 161 -1.58 9.95 -13.73
CA THR A 161 -2.37 11.15 -14.07
C THR A 161 -2.17 12.22 -13.02
N ALA A 162 -2.35 13.49 -13.38
CA ALA A 162 -2.27 14.60 -12.43
C ALA A 162 -3.30 14.48 -11.29
N ALA A 163 -4.51 13.98 -11.60
CA ALA A 163 -5.55 13.74 -10.59
C ALA A 163 -5.11 12.72 -9.54
N LYS A 164 -4.39 11.66 -9.94
CA LYS A 164 -3.78 10.72 -8.98
C LYS A 164 -2.79 11.44 -8.07
N GLN A 165 -1.92 12.28 -8.62
CA GLN A 165 -0.95 12.99 -7.80
C GLN A 165 -1.63 13.93 -6.80
N VAL A 166 -2.59 14.74 -7.24
CA VAL A 166 -3.34 15.67 -6.36
C VAL A 166 -3.98 14.94 -5.18
N GLU A 167 -4.57 13.77 -5.43
CA GLU A 167 -5.19 12.99 -4.36
C GLU A 167 -4.17 12.40 -3.39
N TRP A 168 -3.07 11.86 -3.91
CA TRP A 168 -1.98 11.35 -3.08
C TRP A 168 -1.35 12.49 -2.25
N ASP A 169 -1.11 13.66 -2.85
CA ASP A 169 -0.62 14.85 -2.18
C ASP A 169 -1.56 15.26 -1.04
N ALA A 170 -2.87 15.32 -1.29
CA ALA A 170 -3.86 15.71 -0.28
C ALA A 170 -3.85 14.77 0.93
N PHE A 171 -3.76 13.45 0.71
CA PHE A 171 -3.74 12.48 1.80
C PHE A 171 -2.44 12.56 2.63
N PHE A 172 -1.28 12.61 1.97
CA PHE A 172 0.00 12.58 2.68
C PHE A 172 0.36 13.94 3.30
N ASN A 173 0.04 15.06 2.62
CA ASN A 173 0.35 16.42 3.08
C ASN A 173 -0.76 17.07 3.92
N GLY A 174 -2.01 16.61 3.83
CA GLY A 174 -3.18 17.21 4.50
C GLY A 174 -3.17 17.22 6.03
N SER A 175 -2.08 16.76 6.66
CA SER A 175 -1.88 16.79 8.13
C SER A 175 -0.58 17.48 8.54
N LEU A 176 0.23 17.96 7.58
CA LEU A 176 1.50 18.65 7.83
C LEU A 176 1.33 20.18 7.77
N HIS A 177 0.50 20.72 8.66
CA HIS A 177 0.75 22.06 9.20
C HIS A 177 1.22 21.94 10.66
N LYS A 178 2.40 21.33 10.82
CA LYS A 178 3.38 21.80 11.81
C LYS A 178 4.70 21.97 11.08
N SER A 179 5.02 23.23 10.84
CA SER A 179 6.21 23.77 10.21
C SER A 179 7.51 23.14 10.70
N SER A 180 8.45 22.90 9.77
CA SER A 180 9.86 23.17 10.05
C SER A 180 10.42 23.98 8.89
N PRO A 181 10.94 25.20 9.13
CA PRO A 181 11.52 26.01 8.07
C PRO A 181 12.84 25.38 7.62
N PHE A 182 12.92 25.05 6.34
CA PHE A 182 14.20 24.79 5.70
C PHE A 182 15.01 26.10 5.69
N ILE A 183 16.05 26.17 6.50
CA ILE A 183 17.07 27.23 6.43
C ILE A 183 18.13 26.73 5.45
N PRO A 184 18.30 27.35 4.27
CA PRO A 184 19.46 27.04 3.44
C PRO A 184 20.71 27.63 4.10
N SER A 185 21.67 26.77 4.38
CA SER A 185 23.02 27.14 4.78
C SER A 185 23.66 28.01 3.68
N LYS A 186 24.07 29.21 4.05
CA LYS A 186 24.99 30.01 3.23
C LYS A 186 26.35 29.31 3.18
N GLY A 187 26.82 29.06 1.98
CA GLY A 187 28.18 28.67 1.62
C GLY A 187 28.42 29.11 0.19
#